data_AF-A0A3N5W6G3-F1
#
_entry.id   AF-A0A3N5W6G3-F1
#
_cell.length_a   1.000
_cell.length_b   1.000
_cell.length_c   1.000
_cell.angle_alpha   90.00
_cell.angle_beta   90.00
_cell.angle_gamma   90.00
#
_symmetry.space_group_name_H-M   'P 1'
#
loop_
_entity.id
_entity.type
_entity.pdbx_description
1 polymer ?
#
loop_
_entity_poly.entity_id
_entity_poly.type
_entity_poly.pdbx_seq_one_letter_code
_entity_poly.pdbx_strand_id
1 'polypeptide(L)'
;MNEKNVGIFWGIVLIVLGAVYLVTGAGWITIEDPKLGLAIFAPLAALFFTSYYLSGPQRWGWLFPACIFTALSVMMLMLIVGGEDPGPVIAVPLMLGIAAPFFIAYIQDRTRWWALIPGYIMLVLAVLMAFVDQMPGEWFATVFMLAVAVPFLVVFLLDRSRKWALIPFAAIAITGLIPLLSTQFEGQNLAGLINLMIGVPFLIVYFWSPRNWWALIPAGFFISVAVGVVISGGKFAGNFAVNEIESMGRLVAAVMFTGWALTFFLLWLRRKSVPTAWAIYPAAALIFFAVVTVIGGSQAVNNTWPVILIAAGGLMVYNNW
;
A
#
# COMPACT_ATOMS: atom_id res chain seq x y z
N MET A 1 41.73 -2.82 -7.04
CA MET A 1 41.78 -2.01 -5.79
C MET A 1 41.33 -2.89 -4.63
N ASN A 2 41.94 -2.75 -3.45
CA ASN A 2 41.52 -3.47 -2.25
C ASN A 2 40.11 -3.00 -1.82
N GLU A 3 39.23 -3.88 -1.32
CA GLU A 3 37.82 -3.53 -1.03
C GLU A 3 37.68 -2.31 -0.11
N LYS A 4 38.61 -2.18 0.84
CA LYS A 4 38.73 -1.04 1.75
C LYS A 4 38.91 0.30 1.00
N ASN A 5 39.69 0.33 -0.07
CA ASN A 5 39.97 1.55 -0.83
C ASN A 5 38.76 1.97 -1.66
N VAL A 6 37.98 1.00 -2.16
CA VAL A 6 36.72 1.25 -2.88
C VAL A 6 35.68 1.83 -1.91
N GLY A 7 35.57 1.30 -0.70
CA GLY A 7 34.67 1.82 0.33
C GLY A 7 34.99 3.27 0.74
N ILE A 8 36.26 3.58 0.98
CA ILE A 8 36.70 4.94 1.34
C ILE A 8 36.42 5.94 0.20
N PHE A 9 36.73 5.54 -1.05
CA PHE A 9 36.46 6.37 -2.22
C PHE A 9 34.97 6.74 -2.33
N TRP A 10 34.08 5.75 -2.26
CA TRP A 10 32.63 6.00 -2.34
C TRP A 10 32.09 6.76 -1.13
N GLY A 11 32.66 6.56 0.06
CA GLY A 11 32.32 7.35 1.24
C GLY A 11 32.56 8.84 1.04
N ILE A 12 33.73 9.21 0.50
CA ILE A 12 34.06 10.61 0.20
C ILE A 12 33.10 11.17 -0.86
N VAL A 13 32.85 10.42 -1.94
CA VAL A 13 31.94 10.84 -3.02
C VAL A 13 30.52 11.11 -2.47
N LEU A 14 29.99 10.24 -1.62
CA LEU A 14 28.65 10.41 -1.03
C LEU A 14 28.57 11.62 -0.08
N ILE A 15 29.63 11.90 0.67
CA ILE A 15 29.70 13.10 1.53
C ILE A 15 29.63 14.37 0.67
N VAL A 16 30.41 14.42 -0.42
CA VAL A 16 30.43 15.59 -1.31
C VAL A 16 29.06 15.77 -2.00
N LEU A 17 28.47 14.70 -2.53
CA LEU A 17 27.15 14.76 -3.14
C LEU A 17 26.06 15.18 -2.13
N GLY A 18 26.13 14.65 -0.90
CA GLY A 18 25.23 15.03 0.18
C GLY A 18 25.35 16.51 0.58
N ALA A 19 26.57 17.05 0.63
CA ALA A 19 26.79 18.47 0.91
C ALA A 19 26.23 19.37 -0.20
N VAL A 20 26.44 19.00 -1.48
CA VAL A 20 25.85 19.73 -2.62
C VAL A 20 24.32 19.69 -2.57
N TYR A 21 23.74 18.53 -2.27
CA TYR A 21 22.29 18.40 -2.11
C TYR A 21 21.74 19.24 -0.95
N LEU A 22 22.46 19.33 0.16
CA LEU A 22 22.05 20.15 1.31
C LEU A 22 22.09 21.64 0.98
N VAL A 23 23.15 22.11 0.30
CA VAL A 23 23.30 23.51 -0.12
C VAL A 23 22.22 23.92 -1.14
N THR A 24 21.91 23.02 -2.10
CA THR A 24 20.85 23.26 -3.08
C THR A 24 19.46 23.22 -2.46
N GLY A 25 19.20 22.26 -1.56
CA GLY A 25 17.94 22.17 -0.81
C GLY A 25 17.71 23.35 0.15
N ALA A 26 18.76 23.97 0.67
CA ALA A 26 18.70 25.20 1.46
C ALA A 26 18.42 26.46 0.62
N GLY A 27 18.37 26.33 -0.71
CA GLY A 27 18.14 27.45 -1.63
C GLY A 27 19.35 28.38 -1.80
N TRP A 28 20.55 27.97 -1.35
CA TRP A 28 21.76 28.78 -1.45
C TRP A 28 22.36 28.76 -2.86
N ILE A 29 22.15 27.66 -3.59
CA ILE A 29 22.56 27.49 -4.99
C ILE A 29 21.40 26.80 -5.71
N THR A 30 20.94 27.35 -6.82
CA THR A 30 20.03 26.64 -7.73
C THR A 30 20.83 26.07 -8.89
N ILE A 31 20.74 24.75 -9.08
CA ILE A 31 21.31 24.08 -10.25
C ILE A 31 20.16 23.80 -11.20
N GLU A 32 19.95 24.70 -12.15
CA GLU A 32 18.86 24.59 -13.13
C GLU A 32 19.35 24.12 -14.49
N ASP A 33 20.65 24.26 -14.80
CA ASP A 33 21.21 23.90 -16.11
C ASP A 33 21.27 22.37 -16.31
N PRO A 34 20.45 21.80 -17.23
CA PRO A 34 20.46 20.36 -17.49
C PRO A 34 21.81 19.88 -18.06
N LYS A 35 22.60 20.76 -18.70
CA LYS A 35 23.93 20.41 -19.22
C LYS A 35 24.89 20.07 -18.09
N LEU A 36 24.80 20.77 -16.96
CA LEU A 36 25.61 20.45 -15.78
C LEU A 36 25.20 19.09 -15.21
N GLY A 37 23.90 18.81 -15.12
CA GLY A 37 23.39 17.49 -14.73
C GLY A 37 23.93 16.37 -15.64
N LEU A 38 23.87 16.56 -16.96
CA LEU A 38 24.43 15.62 -17.94
C LEU A 38 25.93 15.41 -17.74
N ALA A 39 26.71 16.49 -17.59
CA ALA A 39 28.15 16.46 -17.38
C ALA A 39 28.56 15.74 -16.08
N ILE A 40 27.67 15.66 -15.09
CA ILE A 40 27.90 14.94 -13.84
C ILE A 40 27.46 13.47 -13.95
N PHE A 41 26.24 13.22 -14.42
CA PHE A 41 25.65 11.87 -14.38
C PHE A 41 26.25 10.92 -15.41
N ALA A 42 26.66 11.39 -16.60
CA ALA A 42 27.32 10.53 -17.59
C ALA A 42 28.66 9.95 -17.08
N PRO A 43 29.61 10.74 -16.55
CA PRO A 43 30.83 10.21 -15.98
C PRO A 43 30.59 9.29 -14.79
N LEU A 44 29.63 9.61 -13.90
CA LEU A 44 29.26 8.74 -12.79
C LEU A 44 28.75 7.38 -13.28
N ALA A 45 27.88 7.37 -14.29
CA ALA A 45 27.42 6.12 -14.89
C ALA A 45 28.59 5.27 -15.41
N ALA A 46 29.53 5.88 -16.15
CA ALA A 46 30.72 5.19 -16.64
C ALA A 46 31.62 4.64 -15.51
N LEU A 47 31.78 5.40 -14.42
CA LEU A 47 32.52 4.96 -13.22
C LEU A 47 31.85 3.76 -12.55
N PHE A 48 30.53 3.75 -12.41
CA PHE A 48 29.79 2.64 -11.83
C PHE A 48 29.78 1.40 -12.73
N PHE A 49 29.65 1.56 -14.06
CA PHE A 49 29.83 0.44 -14.98
C PHE A 49 31.24 -0.16 -14.88
N THR A 50 32.27 0.69 -14.85
CA THR A 50 33.65 0.24 -14.66
C THR A 50 33.79 -0.52 -13.34
N SER A 51 33.22 0.00 -12.26
CA SER A 51 33.21 -0.66 -10.95
C SER A 51 32.50 -2.01 -10.97
N TYR A 52 31.37 -2.13 -11.69
CA TYR A 52 30.66 -3.39 -11.89
C TYR A 52 31.52 -4.42 -12.64
N TYR A 53 32.12 -4.05 -13.77
CA TYR A 53 32.98 -4.95 -14.55
C TYR A 53 34.24 -5.40 -13.79
N LEU A 54 34.86 -4.49 -13.03
CA LEU A 54 36.03 -4.78 -12.20
C LEU A 54 35.70 -5.65 -10.96
N SER A 55 34.50 -5.51 -10.41
CA SER A 55 34.05 -6.26 -9.23
C SER A 55 33.53 -7.66 -9.57
N GLY A 56 33.38 -7.97 -10.87
CA GLY A 56 32.85 -9.22 -11.39
C GLY A 56 31.32 -9.19 -11.55
N PRO A 57 30.79 -9.81 -12.62
CA PRO A 57 29.37 -9.74 -12.96
C PRO A 57 28.44 -10.33 -11.89
N GLN A 58 28.95 -11.17 -10.99
CA GLN A 58 28.19 -11.75 -9.88
C GLN A 58 27.71 -10.68 -8.87
N ARG A 59 28.39 -9.53 -8.80
CA ARG A 59 28.04 -8.39 -7.94
C ARG A 59 27.10 -7.42 -8.65
N TRP A 60 25.97 -7.94 -9.11
CA TRP A 60 24.92 -7.21 -9.84
C TRP A 60 24.37 -5.96 -9.13
N GLY A 61 24.52 -5.84 -7.81
CA GLY A 61 24.11 -4.64 -7.06
C GLY A 61 24.74 -3.33 -7.56
N TRP A 62 25.95 -3.39 -8.15
CA TRP A 62 26.59 -2.22 -8.78
C TRP A 62 25.87 -1.71 -10.03
N LEU A 63 24.98 -2.52 -10.63
CA LEU A 63 24.18 -2.08 -11.77
C LEU A 63 23.12 -1.06 -11.38
N PHE A 64 22.65 -1.03 -10.13
CA PHE A 64 21.67 -0.02 -9.70
C PHE A 64 22.20 1.40 -9.89
N PRO A 65 23.32 1.82 -9.26
CA PRO A 65 23.83 3.16 -9.48
C PRO A 65 24.22 3.37 -10.95
N ALA A 66 24.84 2.38 -11.63
CA ALA A 66 25.20 2.52 -13.04
C ALA A 66 24.00 2.86 -13.93
N CYS A 67 22.93 2.05 -13.87
CA CYS A 67 21.74 2.22 -14.69
C CYS A 67 20.91 3.44 -14.27
N ILE A 68 20.84 3.78 -12.97
CA ILE A 68 20.15 4.99 -12.50
C ILE A 68 20.88 6.24 -13.01
N PHE A 69 22.21 6.33 -12.91
CA PHE A 69 22.94 7.48 -13.43
C PHE A 69 22.89 7.57 -14.96
N THR A 70 22.88 6.44 -15.68
CA THR A 70 22.60 6.44 -17.12
C THR A 70 21.21 6.99 -17.41
N ALA A 71 20.19 6.54 -16.68
CA ALA A 71 18.85 7.03 -16.86
C ALA A 71 18.72 8.54 -16.59
N LEU A 72 19.30 9.03 -15.50
CA LEU A 72 19.34 10.46 -15.18
C LEU A 72 20.07 11.25 -16.27
N SER A 73 21.19 10.73 -16.79
CA SER A 73 21.90 11.32 -17.93
C SER A 73 21.00 11.43 -19.18
N VAL A 74 20.25 10.36 -19.49
CA VAL A 74 19.27 10.38 -20.60
C VAL A 74 18.15 11.38 -20.34
N MET A 75 17.63 11.48 -19.11
CA MET A 75 16.62 12.49 -18.74
C MET A 75 17.13 13.91 -18.98
N MET A 76 18.37 14.21 -18.58
CA MET A 76 19.01 15.51 -18.85
C MET A 76 19.15 15.76 -20.35
N LEU A 77 19.54 14.74 -21.12
CA LEU A 77 19.61 14.85 -22.58
C LEU A 77 18.23 15.13 -23.19
N MET A 78 17.16 14.50 -22.69
CA MET A 78 15.79 14.76 -23.12
C MET A 78 15.35 16.20 -22.85
N LEU A 79 15.75 16.79 -21.71
CA LEU A 79 15.50 18.22 -21.43
C LEU A 79 16.27 19.13 -22.40
N ILE A 80 17.53 18.80 -22.70
CA ILE A 80 18.37 19.60 -23.60
C ILE A 80 17.83 19.57 -25.04
N VAL A 81 17.38 18.40 -25.51
CA VAL A 81 16.93 18.20 -26.90
C VAL A 81 15.44 18.51 -27.07
N GLY A 82 14.61 18.17 -26.09
CA GLY A 82 13.15 18.21 -26.14
C GLY A 82 12.53 19.51 -25.63
N GLY A 83 13.30 20.41 -25.00
CA GLY A 83 12.80 21.66 -24.43
C GLY A 83 12.35 21.54 -22.97
N GLU A 84 11.73 22.61 -22.46
CA GLU A 84 11.45 22.80 -21.03
C GLU A 84 10.33 21.91 -20.47
N ASP A 85 9.46 21.34 -21.31
CA ASP A 85 8.34 20.50 -20.88
C ASP A 85 8.28 19.14 -21.61
N PRO A 86 9.15 18.18 -21.23
CA PRO A 86 9.14 16.84 -21.80
C PRO A 86 7.97 15.97 -21.29
N GLY A 87 7.08 16.53 -20.47
CA GLY A 87 5.97 15.82 -19.85
C GLY A 87 6.41 14.60 -19.01
N PRO A 88 5.46 13.72 -18.66
CA PRO A 88 5.74 12.55 -17.82
C PRO A 88 6.65 11.50 -18.46
N VAL A 89 6.81 11.53 -19.79
CA VAL A 89 7.69 10.61 -20.54
C VAL A 89 9.15 10.74 -20.08
N ILE A 90 9.54 11.87 -19.49
CA ILE A 90 10.86 12.03 -18.86
C ILE A 90 11.13 10.98 -17.77
N ALA A 91 10.11 10.40 -17.13
CA ALA A 91 10.31 9.36 -16.11
C ALA A 91 10.69 7.99 -16.71
N VAL A 92 10.44 7.75 -18.00
CA VAL A 92 10.62 6.43 -18.64
C VAL A 92 12.05 5.90 -18.56
N PRO A 93 13.11 6.68 -18.86
CA PRO A 93 14.49 6.21 -18.72
C PRO A 93 14.80 5.76 -17.29
N LEU A 94 14.31 6.49 -16.28
CA LEU A 94 14.55 6.15 -14.87
C LEU A 94 13.90 4.83 -14.49
N MET A 95 12.65 4.62 -14.91
CA MET A 95 11.95 3.36 -14.66
C MET A 95 12.68 2.18 -15.30
N LEU A 96 13.14 2.31 -16.54
CA LEU A 96 13.94 1.28 -17.23
C LEU A 96 15.31 1.07 -16.59
N GLY A 97 15.97 2.15 -16.16
CA GLY A 97 17.25 2.10 -15.45
C GLY A 97 17.16 1.34 -14.13
N ILE A 98 16.06 1.47 -13.39
CA ILE A 98 15.83 0.71 -12.16
C ILE A 98 15.41 -0.74 -12.48
N ALA A 99 14.66 -0.96 -13.57
CA ALA A 99 14.22 -2.30 -13.97
C ALA A 99 15.38 -3.22 -14.41
N ALA A 100 16.34 -2.68 -15.15
CA ALA A 100 17.41 -3.46 -15.78
C ALA A 100 18.26 -4.31 -14.80
N PRO A 101 18.74 -3.77 -13.65
CA PRO A 101 19.46 -4.56 -12.64
C PRO A 101 18.70 -5.80 -12.16
N PHE A 102 17.38 -5.70 -11.98
CA PHE A 102 16.55 -6.82 -11.54
C PHE A 102 16.47 -7.93 -12.59
N PHE A 103 16.28 -7.58 -13.86
CA PHE A 103 16.29 -8.57 -14.94
C PHE A 103 17.65 -9.23 -15.09
N ILE A 104 18.74 -8.46 -14.99
CA ILE A 104 20.10 -9.00 -15.03
C ILE A 104 20.36 -9.94 -13.85
N ALA A 105 19.92 -9.57 -12.64
CA ALA A 105 20.03 -10.43 -11.46
C ALA A 105 19.37 -11.80 -11.65
N TYR A 106 18.18 -11.81 -12.27
CA TYR A 106 17.46 -13.05 -12.57
C TYR A 106 18.11 -13.87 -13.70
N ILE A 107 18.61 -13.22 -14.75
CA ILE A 107 19.30 -13.90 -15.86
C ILE A 107 20.59 -14.58 -15.38
N GLN A 108 21.33 -13.93 -14.50
CA GLN A 108 22.56 -14.48 -13.91
C GLN A 108 22.30 -15.66 -12.99
N ASP A 109 21.21 -15.61 -12.23
CA ASP A 109 20.87 -16.63 -11.24
C ASP A 109 19.35 -16.78 -11.13
N ARG A 110 18.85 -17.88 -11.72
CA ARG A 110 17.41 -18.19 -11.79
C ARG A 110 16.80 -18.46 -10.41
N THR A 111 17.61 -18.72 -9.38
CA THR A 111 17.11 -18.85 -8.00
C THR A 111 16.56 -17.51 -7.48
N ARG A 112 16.96 -16.38 -8.09
CA ARG A 112 16.51 -15.02 -7.78
C ARG A 112 15.24 -14.64 -8.54
N TRP A 113 14.31 -15.57 -8.69
CA TRP A 113 13.02 -15.35 -9.37
C TRP A 113 12.23 -14.18 -8.78
N TRP A 114 12.45 -13.87 -7.49
CA TRP A 114 11.84 -12.73 -6.82
C TRP A 114 12.15 -11.39 -7.51
N ALA A 115 13.30 -11.26 -8.19
CA ALA A 115 13.70 -10.03 -8.88
C ALA A 115 12.80 -9.72 -10.09
N LEU A 116 12.11 -10.72 -10.65
CA LEU A 116 11.15 -10.49 -11.71
C LEU A 116 9.97 -9.63 -11.26
N ILE A 117 9.59 -9.66 -9.98
CA ILE A 117 8.46 -8.87 -9.46
C ILE A 117 8.77 -7.36 -9.57
N PRO A 118 9.81 -6.81 -8.92
CA PRO A 118 10.14 -5.39 -9.05
C PRO A 118 10.56 -5.03 -10.48
N GLY A 119 11.31 -5.89 -11.19
CA GLY A 119 11.67 -5.63 -12.59
C GLY A 119 10.46 -5.46 -13.50
N TYR A 120 9.45 -6.34 -13.35
CA TYR A 120 8.17 -6.23 -14.06
C TYR A 120 7.40 -4.96 -13.69
N ILE A 121 7.30 -4.62 -12.40
CA ILE A 121 6.57 -3.41 -11.95
C ILE A 121 7.21 -2.15 -12.54
N MET A 122 8.53 -2.06 -12.54
CA MET A 122 9.24 -0.92 -13.13
C MET A 122 9.09 -0.87 -14.65
N LEU A 123 9.04 -2.03 -15.33
CA LEU A 123 8.75 -2.09 -16.77
C LEU A 123 7.32 -1.62 -17.07
N VAL A 124 6.34 -2.06 -16.30
CA VAL A 124 4.94 -1.59 -16.41
C VAL A 124 4.87 -0.08 -16.20
N LEU A 125 5.53 0.46 -15.17
CA LEU A 125 5.58 1.89 -14.93
C LEU A 125 6.23 2.65 -16.10
N ALA A 126 7.31 2.13 -16.67
CA ALA A 126 7.95 2.72 -17.85
C ALA A 126 6.96 2.80 -19.03
N VAL A 127 6.21 1.72 -19.29
CA VAL A 127 5.19 1.70 -20.33
C VAL A 127 4.08 2.69 -20.01
N LEU A 128 3.51 2.66 -18.80
CA LEU A 128 2.40 3.53 -18.44
C LEU A 128 2.78 5.02 -18.49
N MET A 129 3.98 5.38 -18.03
CA MET A 129 4.48 6.76 -18.11
C MET A 129 4.69 7.23 -19.56
N ALA A 130 4.98 6.33 -20.49
CA ALA A 130 5.08 6.66 -21.91
C ALA A 130 3.72 7.02 -22.55
N PHE A 131 2.62 6.56 -21.97
CA PHE A 131 1.25 6.74 -22.49
C PHE A 131 0.33 7.53 -21.56
N VAL A 132 0.83 8.09 -20.46
CA VAL A 132 -0.02 8.68 -19.42
C VAL A 132 -0.85 9.86 -19.94
N ASP A 133 -0.30 10.70 -20.81
CA ASP A 133 -1.03 11.84 -21.39
C ASP A 133 -2.13 11.41 -22.37
N GLN A 134 -2.14 10.13 -22.78
CA GLN A 134 -3.14 9.55 -23.68
C GLN A 134 -4.27 8.84 -22.91
N MET A 135 -4.22 8.82 -21.58
CA MET A 135 -5.14 8.08 -20.73
C MET A 135 -5.75 8.97 -19.64
N PRO A 136 -7.04 8.82 -19.32
CA PRO A 136 -7.59 9.43 -18.10
C PRO A 136 -6.87 8.92 -16.85
N GLY A 137 -6.71 9.77 -15.84
CA GLY A 137 -5.95 9.44 -14.62
C GLY A 137 -6.49 8.21 -13.87
N GLU A 138 -7.82 8.00 -13.90
CA GLU A 138 -8.48 6.85 -13.30
C GLU A 138 -8.11 5.55 -14.02
N TRP A 139 -8.02 5.59 -15.35
CA TRP A 139 -7.57 4.45 -16.15
C TRP A 139 -6.10 4.16 -15.89
N PHE A 140 -5.24 5.18 -15.86
CA PHE A 140 -3.83 5.02 -15.52
C PHE A 140 -3.65 4.34 -14.15
N ALA A 141 -4.32 4.86 -13.11
CA ALA A 141 -4.22 4.32 -11.75
C ALA A 141 -4.74 2.87 -11.67
N THR A 142 -5.82 2.58 -12.38
CA THR A 142 -6.42 1.23 -12.40
C THR A 142 -5.53 0.23 -13.13
N VAL A 143 -5.06 0.57 -14.32
CA VAL A 143 -4.15 -0.30 -15.09
C VAL A 143 -2.86 -0.52 -14.31
N PHE A 144 -2.31 0.52 -13.68
CA PHE A 144 -1.13 0.40 -12.82
C PHE A 144 -1.33 -0.61 -11.70
N MET A 145 -2.37 -0.43 -10.87
CA MET A 145 -2.64 -1.32 -9.74
C MET A 145 -2.93 -2.76 -10.20
N LEU A 146 -3.75 -2.95 -11.24
CA LEU A 146 -4.05 -4.28 -11.77
C LEU A 146 -2.80 -4.96 -12.32
N ALA A 147 -1.93 -4.22 -13.03
CA ALA A 147 -0.67 -4.75 -13.51
C ALA A 147 0.24 -5.15 -12.33
N VAL A 148 0.35 -4.33 -11.28
CA VAL A 148 1.11 -4.68 -10.06
C VAL A 148 0.57 -5.94 -9.36
N ALA A 149 -0.72 -6.26 -9.52
CA ALA A 149 -1.30 -7.50 -9.00
C ALA A 149 -0.86 -8.74 -9.81
N VAL A 150 -0.57 -8.62 -11.11
CA VAL A 150 -0.26 -9.74 -12.02
C VAL A 150 0.88 -10.64 -11.53
N PRO A 151 2.04 -10.14 -11.07
CA PRO A 151 3.12 -10.99 -10.57
C PRO A 151 2.68 -11.94 -9.46
N PHE A 152 1.81 -11.49 -8.55
CA PHE A 152 1.30 -12.33 -7.46
C PHE A 152 0.36 -13.42 -7.97
N LEU A 153 -0.49 -13.09 -8.96
CA LEU A 153 -1.31 -14.09 -9.64
C LEU A 153 -0.44 -15.13 -10.34
N VAL A 154 0.58 -14.68 -11.08
CA VAL A 154 1.52 -15.57 -11.78
C VAL A 154 2.25 -16.49 -10.79
N VAL A 155 2.72 -15.97 -9.64
CA VAL A 155 3.35 -16.79 -8.59
C VAL A 155 2.42 -17.88 -8.09
N PHE A 156 1.14 -17.57 -7.86
CA PHE A 156 0.15 -18.58 -7.45
C PHE A 156 -0.14 -19.59 -8.57
N LEU A 157 -0.26 -19.13 -9.82
CA LEU A 157 -0.57 -20.00 -10.95
C LEU A 157 0.57 -20.98 -11.27
N LEU A 158 1.83 -20.55 -11.11
CA LEU A 158 3.02 -21.39 -11.29
C LEU A 158 3.18 -22.42 -10.17
N ASP A 159 2.82 -22.04 -8.93
CA ASP A 159 2.91 -22.94 -7.78
C ASP A 159 1.71 -22.74 -6.85
N ARG A 160 0.72 -23.62 -7.01
CA ARG A 160 -0.54 -23.60 -6.23
C ARG A 160 -0.34 -23.85 -4.74
N SER A 161 0.85 -24.30 -4.30
CA SER A 161 1.20 -24.38 -2.88
C SER A 161 1.40 -22.99 -2.27
N ARG A 162 1.76 -21.98 -3.07
CA ARG A 162 2.01 -20.58 -2.67
C ARG A 162 0.71 -19.78 -2.58
N LYS A 163 -0.26 -20.31 -1.82
CA LYS A 163 -1.56 -19.66 -1.59
C LYS A 163 -1.45 -18.25 -0.98
N TRP A 164 -0.33 -17.96 -0.30
CA TRP A 164 -0.06 -16.64 0.25
C TRP A 164 -0.13 -15.53 -0.81
N ALA A 165 0.24 -15.81 -2.07
CA ALA A 165 0.28 -14.81 -3.15
C ALA A 165 -1.11 -14.37 -3.62
N LEU A 166 -2.17 -15.15 -3.36
CA LEU A 166 -3.53 -14.73 -3.68
C LEU A 166 -4.03 -13.58 -2.82
N ILE A 167 -3.50 -13.44 -1.60
CA ILE A 167 -3.88 -12.35 -0.69
C ILE A 167 -3.46 -10.98 -1.26
N PRO A 168 -2.16 -10.72 -1.55
CA PRO A 168 -1.76 -9.47 -2.17
C PRO A 168 -2.36 -9.30 -3.56
N PHE A 169 -2.49 -10.37 -4.36
CA PHE A 169 -3.21 -10.29 -5.65
C PHE A 169 -4.63 -9.75 -5.46
N ALA A 170 -5.45 -10.38 -4.61
CA ALA A 170 -6.84 -9.99 -4.42
C ALA A 170 -6.95 -8.58 -3.83
N ALA A 171 -6.12 -8.25 -2.83
CA ALA A 171 -6.10 -6.93 -2.22
C ALA A 171 -5.79 -5.84 -3.25
N ILE A 172 -4.68 -5.99 -4.00
CA ILE A 172 -4.26 -5.01 -5.00
C ILE A 172 -5.26 -4.95 -6.16
N ALA A 173 -5.77 -6.09 -6.62
CA ALA A 173 -6.73 -6.13 -7.72
C ALA A 173 -8.04 -5.40 -7.36
N ILE A 174 -8.55 -5.61 -6.15
CA ILE A 174 -9.74 -4.91 -5.67
C ILE A 174 -9.49 -3.43 -5.49
N THR A 175 -8.38 -3.03 -4.85
CA THR A 175 -8.06 -1.61 -4.71
C THR A 175 -7.77 -0.94 -6.04
N GLY A 176 -7.26 -1.71 -7.01
CA GLY A 176 -7.01 -1.24 -8.37
C GLY A 176 -8.27 -0.96 -9.16
N LEU A 177 -9.42 -1.53 -8.80
CA LEU A 177 -10.70 -1.21 -9.43
C LEU A 177 -11.34 0.08 -8.89
N ILE A 178 -10.85 0.60 -7.75
CA ILE A 178 -11.44 1.77 -7.08
C ILE A 178 -11.47 3.01 -7.99
N PRO A 179 -10.39 3.39 -8.69
CA PRO A 179 -10.42 4.59 -9.53
C PRO A 179 -11.44 4.50 -10.68
N LEU A 180 -11.61 3.32 -11.29
CA LEU A 180 -12.68 3.12 -12.28
C LEU A 180 -14.06 3.20 -11.64
N LEU A 181 -14.25 2.57 -10.47
CA LEU A 181 -15.53 2.59 -9.77
C LEU A 181 -15.92 4.01 -9.33
N SER A 182 -14.96 4.88 -9.00
CA SER A 182 -15.25 6.27 -8.66
C SER A 182 -15.80 7.09 -9.84
N THR A 183 -15.70 6.60 -11.07
CA THR A 183 -16.37 7.23 -12.23
C THR A 183 -17.84 6.87 -12.34
N GLN A 184 -18.28 5.78 -11.69
CA GLN A 184 -19.65 5.25 -11.78
C GLN A 184 -20.43 5.44 -10.47
N PHE A 185 -19.72 5.51 -9.34
CA PHE A 185 -20.28 5.60 -8.01
C PHE A 185 -19.65 6.77 -7.27
N GLU A 186 -20.49 7.54 -6.58
CA GLU A 186 -20.06 8.69 -5.78
C GLU A 186 -20.46 8.54 -4.31
N GLY A 187 -19.74 9.25 -3.45
CA GLY A 187 -20.07 9.39 -2.03
C GLY A 187 -20.20 8.05 -1.29
N GLN A 188 -21.34 7.87 -0.62
CA GLN A 188 -21.60 6.72 0.26
C GLN A 188 -21.68 5.41 -0.52
N ASN A 189 -22.24 5.40 -1.74
CA ASN A 189 -22.37 4.16 -2.52
C ASN A 189 -21.00 3.58 -2.87
N LEU A 190 -20.05 4.44 -3.26
CA LEU A 190 -18.66 4.05 -3.51
C LEU A 190 -18.00 3.53 -2.23
N ALA A 191 -18.15 4.23 -1.11
CA ALA A 191 -17.58 3.81 0.17
C ALA A 191 -18.11 2.43 0.61
N GLY A 192 -19.42 2.20 0.49
CA GLY A 192 -20.03 0.91 0.81
C GLY A 192 -19.51 -0.22 -0.09
N LEU A 193 -19.42 0.04 -1.40
CA LEU A 193 -18.90 -0.92 -2.37
C LEU A 193 -17.43 -1.26 -2.10
N ILE A 194 -16.57 -0.27 -1.84
CA ILE A 194 -15.15 -0.49 -1.53
C ILE A 194 -15.00 -1.39 -0.31
N ASN A 195 -15.70 -1.06 0.78
CA ASN A 195 -15.66 -1.86 2.00
C ASN A 195 -16.15 -3.30 1.74
N LEU A 196 -17.23 -3.48 0.98
CA LEU A 196 -17.71 -4.81 0.61
C LEU A 196 -16.66 -5.58 -0.20
N MET A 197 -16.08 -4.95 -1.22
CA MET A 197 -15.08 -5.57 -2.08
C MET A 197 -13.83 -5.98 -1.28
N ILE A 198 -13.38 -5.19 -0.31
CA ILE A 198 -12.24 -5.55 0.56
C ILE A 198 -12.62 -6.69 1.50
N GLY A 199 -13.85 -6.71 2.05
CA GLY A 199 -14.31 -7.74 2.98
C GLY A 199 -14.44 -9.13 2.34
N VAL A 200 -14.84 -9.22 1.07
CA VAL A 200 -15.10 -10.48 0.37
C VAL A 200 -13.88 -11.41 0.29
N PRO A 201 -12.67 -10.97 -0.13
CA PRO A 201 -11.47 -11.83 -0.12
C PRO A 201 -11.16 -12.42 1.24
N PHE A 202 -11.29 -11.65 2.32
CA PHE A 202 -11.07 -12.16 3.66
C PHE A 202 -12.10 -13.22 4.05
N LEU A 203 -13.36 -13.04 3.64
CA LEU A 203 -14.41 -14.04 3.83
C LEU A 203 -14.10 -15.32 3.04
N ILE A 204 -13.63 -15.20 1.80
CA ILE A 204 -13.16 -16.34 0.99
C ILE A 204 -11.99 -17.05 1.69
N VAL A 205 -10.99 -16.30 2.16
CA VAL A 205 -9.82 -16.85 2.88
C VAL A 205 -10.23 -17.58 4.16
N TYR A 206 -11.23 -17.05 4.87
CA TYR A 206 -11.81 -17.66 6.06
C TYR A 206 -12.45 -19.02 5.75
N PHE A 207 -13.25 -19.11 4.68
CA PHE A 207 -13.90 -20.37 4.28
C PHE A 207 -12.94 -21.36 3.61
N TRP A 208 -11.84 -20.88 3.04
CA TRP A 208 -10.88 -21.75 2.35
C TRP A 208 -10.07 -22.64 3.31
N SER A 209 -9.79 -22.17 4.53
CA SER A 209 -9.02 -22.94 5.49
C SER A 209 -9.50 -22.70 6.91
N PRO A 210 -9.86 -23.75 7.66
CA PRO A 210 -10.21 -23.63 9.07
C PRO A 210 -9.10 -23.00 9.94
N ARG A 211 -7.83 -23.07 9.48
CA ARG A 211 -6.70 -22.44 10.16
C ARG A 211 -6.67 -20.92 10.03
N ASN A 212 -7.30 -20.36 8.98
CA ASN A 212 -7.34 -18.92 8.71
C ASN A 212 -8.52 -18.24 9.43
N TRP A 213 -8.78 -18.62 10.68
CA TRP A 213 -9.88 -18.05 11.47
C TRP A 213 -9.75 -16.52 11.60
N TRP A 214 -8.52 -16.00 11.63
CA TRP A 214 -8.23 -14.57 11.73
C TRP A 214 -8.86 -13.75 10.62
N ALA A 215 -9.08 -14.33 9.43
CA ALA A 215 -9.63 -13.62 8.27
C ALA A 215 -11.10 -13.22 8.47
N LEU A 216 -11.83 -13.85 9.40
CA LEU A 216 -13.18 -13.42 9.74
C LEU A 216 -13.19 -12.01 10.33
N ILE A 217 -12.12 -11.59 11.02
CA ILE A 217 -12.04 -10.26 11.65
C ILE A 217 -12.11 -9.16 10.59
N PRO A 218 -11.15 -9.01 9.66
CA PRO A 218 -11.23 -7.98 8.63
C PRO A 218 -12.50 -8.14 7.77
N ALA A 219 -12.89 -9.37 7.41
CA ALA A 219 -14.13 -9.61 6.66
C ALA A 219 -15.36 -9.00 7.36
N GLY A 220 -15.58 -9.36 8.62
CA GLY A 220 -16.70 -8.89 9.40
C GLY A 220 -16.66 -7.37 9.65
N PHE A 221 -15.47 -6.80 9.86
CA PHE A 221 -15.31 -5.35 10.01
C PHE A 221 -15.72 -4.59 8.76
N PHE A 222 -15.13 -4.93 7.61
CA PHE A 222 -15.41 -4.26 6.35
C PHE A 222 -16.85 -4.48 5.88
N ILE A 223 -17.42 -5.69 6.05
CA ILE A 223 -18.82 -5.95 5.72
C ILE A 223 -19.76 -5.14 6.63
N SER A 224 -19.48 -5.02 7.92
CA SER A 224 -20.31 -4.22 8.84
C SER A 224 -20.27 -2.72 8.49
N VAL A 225 -19.10 -2.20 8.08
CA VAL A 225 -18.97 -0.83 7.57
C VAL A 225 -19.78 -0.68 6.29
N ALA A 226 -19.65 -1.61 5.33
CA ALA A 226 -20.40 -1.57 4.08
C ALA A 226 -21.91 -1.54 4.31
N VAL A 227 -22.42 -2.38 5.22
CA VAL A 227 -23.84 -2.39 5.61
C VAL A 227 -24.25 -1.06 6.26
N GLY A 228 -23.44 -0.53 7.18
CA GLY A 228 -23.70 0.77 7.82
C GLY A 228 -23.79 1.91 6.80
N VAL A 229 -22.91 1.91 5.80
CA VAL A 229 -22.91 2.91 4.72
C VAL A 229 -24.14 2.77 3.81
N VAL A 230 -24.56 1.55 3.47
CA VAL A 230 -25.79 1.33 2.69
C VAL A 230 -27.03 1.81 3.45
N ILE A 231 -27.07 1.58 4.76
CA ILE A 231 -28.16 2.06 5.60
C ILE A 231 -28.19 3.59 5.68
N SER A 232 -27.02 4.21 5.81
CA SER A 232 -26.86 5.67 5.77
C SER A 232 -27.35 6.28 4.45
N GLY A 233 -27.14 5.58 3.32
CA GLY A 233 -27.51 6.07 1.99
C GLY A 233 -28.95 5.73 1.56
N GLY A 234 -29.65 4.85 2.28
CA GLY A 234 -30.97 4.37 1.91
C GLY A 234 -32.12 5.28 2.38
N LYS A 235 -33.25 5.25 1.65
CA LYS A 235 -34.57 5.71 2.13
C LYS A 235 -35.15 4.82 3.25
N PHE A 236 -34.31 4.07 3.96
CA PHE A 236 -34.69 3.18 5.06
C PHE A 236 -34.94 3.93 6.38
N ALA A 237 -34.70 5.24 6.42
CA ALA A 237 -35.17 6.14 7.48
C ALA A 237 -36.70 6.35 7.39
N GLY A 238 -37.48 5.28 7.50
CA GLY A 238 -38.91 5.40 7.75
C GLY A 238 -39.15 5.96 9.15
N ASN A 239 -39.84 7.10 9.24
CA ASN A 239 -40.56 7.64 10.41
C ASN A 239 -39.80 7.76 11.76
N PHE A 240 -38.47 7.86 11.77
CA PHE A 240 -37.76 8.27 12.99
C PHE A 240 -37.76 9.80 13.11
N ALA A 241 -38.89 10.33 13.59
CA ALA A 241 -39.10 11.76 13.81
C ALA A 241 -38.36 12.27 15.07
N VAL A 242 -37.03 12.36 14.99
CA VAL A 242 -36.14 13.23 15.81
C VAL A 242 -34.91 13.51 14.96
N ASN A 243 -34.47 14.78 14.85
CA ASN A 243 -33.27 15.28 14.15
C ASN A 243 -32.60 14.22 13.25
N GLU A 244 -33.05 14.12 12.00
CA GLU A 244 -32.78 12.98 11.08
C GLU A 244 -31.28 12.60 10.98
N ILE A 245 -30.38 13.55 11.20
CA ILE A 245 -28.93 13.35 11.14
C ILE A 245 -28.39 12.59 12.37
N GLU A 246 -28.87 12.90 13.59
CA GLU A 246 -28.36 12.26 14.81
C GLU A 246 -28.88 10.82 14.93
N SER A 247 -30.17 10.61 14.62
CA SER A 247 -30.79 9.29 14.64
C SER A 247 -30.17 8.34 13.61
N MET A 248 -29.86 8.84 12.40
CA MET A 248 -29.14 8.07 11.38
C MET A 248 -27.73 7.70 11.84
N GLY A 249 -26.97 8.65 12.37
CA GLY A 249 -25.61 8.38 12.88
C GLY A 249 -25.60 7.33 14.00
N ARG A 250 -26.59 7.37 14.90
CA ARG A 250 -26.76 6.37 15.98
C ARG A 250 -27.05 4.99 15.44
N LEU A 251 -27.94 4.89 14.45
CA LEU A 251 -28.31 3.61 13.86
C LEU A 251 -27.15 2.99 13.08
N VAL A 252 -26.42 3.79 12.29
CA VAL A 252 -25.21 3.33 11.57
C VAL A 252 -24.16 2.81 12.55
N ALA A 253 -23.84 3.58 13.60
CA ALA A 253 -22.87 3.16 14.60
C ALA A 253 -23.32 1.90 15.37
N ALA A 254 -24.60 1.81 15.73
CA ALA A 254 -25.16 0.62 16.40
C ALA A 254 -25.05 -0.63 15.52
N VAL A 255 -25.37 -0.52 14.22
CA VAL A 255 -25.22 -1.62 13.26
C VAL A 255 -23.76 -2.04 13.12
N MET A 256 -22.84 -1.07 13.02
CA MET A 256 -21.41 -1.35 12.92
C MET A 256 -20.88 -2.07 14.16
N PHE A 257 -21.13 -1.54 15.36
CA PHE A 257 -20.71 -2.18 16.62
C PHE A 257 -21.32 -3.57 16.79
N THR A 258 -22.59 -3.75 16.43
CA THR A 258 -23.26 -5.05 16.49
C THR A 258 -22.64 -6.05 15.50
N GLY A 259 -22.35 -5.63 14.27
CA GLY A 259 -21.70 -6.47 13.26
C GLY A 259 -20.27 -6.87 13.66
N TRP A 260 -19.50 -5.94 14.22
CA TRP A 260 -18.17 -6.24 14.79
C TRP A 260 -18.27 -7.19 16.00
N ALA A 261 -19.25 -6.98 16.88
CA ALA A 261 -19.50 -7.88 18.00
C ALA A 261 -19.85 -9.30 17.54
N LEU A 262 -20.73 -9.41 16.54
CA LEU A 262 -21.09 -10.69 15.92
C LEU A 262 -19.86 -11.38 15.33
N THR A 263 -18.96 -10.63 14.69
CA THR A 263 -17.71 -11.15 14.13
C THR A 263 -16.87 -11.86 15.20
N PHE A 264 -16.65 -11.21 16.34
CA PHE A 264 -15.91 -11.81 17.47
C PHE A 264 -16.70 -12.92 18.16
N PHE A 265 -18.02 -12.80 18.27
CA PHE A 265 -18.86 -13.86 18.82
C PHE A 265 -18.77 -15.15 17.98
N LEU A 266 -18.83 -15.04 16.65
CA LEU A 266 -18.65 -16.16 15.74
C LEU A 266 -17.25 -16.80 15.89
N LEU A 267 -16.21 -15.99 16.12
CA LEU A 267 -14.88 -16.52 16.47
C LEU A 267 -14.90 -17.27 17.81
N TRP A 268 -15.55 -16.73 18.83
CA TRP A 268 -15.65 -17.37 20.13
C TRP A 268 -16.40 -18.71 20.09
N LEU A 269 -17.41 -18.86 19.22
CA LEU A 269 -18.08 -20.15 19.01
C LEU A 269 -17.11 -21.23 18.52
N ARG A 270 -16.03 -20.84 17.83
CA ARG A 270 -14.99 -21.77 17.34
C ARG A 270 -13.94 -22.16 18.38
N ARG A 271 -14.02 -21.64 19.62
CA ARG A 271 -13.02 -21.84 20.69
C ARG A 271 -12.67 -23.30 20.99
N LYS A 272 -13.57 -24.24 20.69
CA LYS A 272 -13.33 -25.68 20.86
C LYS A 272 -12.35 -26.27 19.84
N SER A 273 -12.19 -25.62 18.69
CA SER A 273 -11.36 -26.07 17.56
C SER A 273 -10.13 -25.20 17.31
N VAL A 274 -10.19 -23.92 17.66
CA VAL A 274 -9.12 -22.94 17.49
C VAL A 274 -9.01 -22.08 18.75
N PRO A 275 -7.84 -21.51 19.08
CA PRO A 275 -7.62 -20.76 20.33
C PRO A 275 -8.24 -19.35 20.28
N THR A 276 -9.56 -19.29 20.13
CA THR A 276 -10.35 -18.05 19.99
C THR A 276 -11.23 -17.77 21.21
N ALA A 277 -10.94 -18.39 22.36
CA ALA A 277 -11.67 -18.16 23.60
C ALA A 277 -11.62 -16.68 24.04
N TRP A 278 -10.53 -15.98 23.73
CA TRP A 278 -10.35 -14.56 23.99
C TRP A 278 -11.37 -13.67 23.27
N ALA A 279 -11.99 -14.13 22.18
CA ALA A 279 -12.88 -13.31 21.36
C ALA A 279 -14.19 -12.92 22.09
N ILE A 280 -14.53 -13.55 23.21
CA ILE A 280 -15.70 -13.15 24.01
C ILE A 280 -15.56 -11.75 24.61
N TYR A 281 -14.34 -11.37 25.02
CA TYR A 281 -14.10 -10.07 25.65
C TYR A 281 -14.37 -8.90 24.70
N PRO A 282 -13.78 -8.85 23.48
CA PRO A 282 -14.12 -7.80 22.52
C PRO A 282 -15.58 -7.91 22.05
N ALA A 283 -16.16 -9.10 21.89
CA ALA A 283 -17.58 -9.24 21.54
C ALA A 283 -18.49 -8.58 22.57
N ALA A 284 -18.28 -8.85 23.87
CA ALA A 284 -19.06 -8.27 24.95
C ALA A 284 -18.88 -6.75 25.04
N ALA A 285 -17.64 -6.26 24.91
CA ALA A 285 -17.35 -4.83 24.89
C ALA A 285 -18.06 -4.11 23.72
N LEU A 286 -18.02 -4.70 22.52
CA LEU A 286 -18.67 -4.12 21.34
C LEU A 286 -20.19 -4.14 21.43
N ILE A 287 -20.81 -5.19 22.02
CA ILE A 287 -22.25 -5.17 22.35
C ILE A 287 -22.57 -4.05 23.35
N PHE A 288 -21.76 -3.89 24.39
CA PHE A 288 -21.93 -2.79 25.33
C PHE A 288 -21.88 -1.43 24.63
N PHE A 289 -20.91 -1.21 23.74
CA PHE A 289 -20.84 0.03 22.94
C PHE A 289 -22.02 0.20 21.97
N ALA A 290 -22.52 -0.88 21.38
CA ALA A 290 -23.75 -0.82 20.57
C ALA A 290 -24.93 -0.31 21.40
N VAL A 291 -25.13 -0.85 22.61
CA VAL A 291 -26.18 -0.43 23.55
C VAL A 291 -26.01 1.02 23.99
N VAL A 292 -24.79 1.43 24.37
CA VAL A 292 -24.48 2.81 24.77
C VAL A 292 -24.78 3.80 23.63
N THR A 293 -24.42 3.45 22.39
CA THR A 293 -24.71 4.26 21.20
C THR A 293 -26.22 4.40 20.97
N VAL A 294 -26.96 3.30 21.07
CA VAL A 294 -28.42 3.30 20.90
C VAL A 294 -29.11 4.14 21.96
N ILE A 295 -28.67 4.09 23.22
CA ILE A 295 -29.34 4.79 24.34
C ILE A 295 -28.90 6.25 24.44
N GLY A 296 -27.59 6.51 24.41
CA GLY A 296 -27.01 7.81 24.75
C GLY A 296 -26.34 8.55 23.59
N GLY A 297 -26.36 8.00 22.38
CA GLY A 297 -25.81 8.64 21.19
C GLY A 297 -24.29 8.79 21.21
N SER A 298 -23.77 9.64 20.33
CA SER A 298 -22.32 9.86 20.16
C SER A 298 -21.67 10.45 21.41
N GLN A 299 -22.37 11.33 22.13
CA GLN A 299 -21.86 11.96 23.35
C GLN A 299 -21.67 10.96 24.49
N ALA A 300 -22.58 9.99 24.64
CA ALA A 300 -22.42 8.93 25.63
C ALA A 300 -21.19 8.07 25.33
N VAL A 301 -20.96 7.69 24.06
CA VAL A 301 -19.77 6.92 23.66
C VAL A 301 -18.48 7.70 23.98
N ASN A 302 -18.43 8.98 23.62
CA ASN A 302 -17.29 9.86 23.88
C ASN A 302 -16.95 9.97 25.37
N ASN A 303 -17.95 9.97 26.24
CA ASN A 303 -17.75 10.01 27.68
C ASN A 303 -17.43 8.63 28.28
N THR A 304 -17.88 7.55 27.64
CA THR A 304 -17.76 6.18 28.16
C THR A 304 -16.31 5.65 28.09
N TRP A 305 -15.60 5.91 26.99
CA TRP A 305 -14.21 5.43 26.85
C TRP A 305 -13.25 6.00 27.91
N PRO A 306 -13.24 7.31 28.21
CA PRO A 306 -12.44 7.86 29.30
C PRO A 306 -12.74 7.22 30.66
N VAL A 307 -14.02 6.98 30.98
CA VAL A 307 -14.41 6.34 32.25
C VAL A 307 -13.88 4.91 32.33
N ILE A 308 -13.98 4.14 31.25
CA ILE A 308 -13.43 2.77 31.18
C ILE A 308 -11.90 2.80 31.35
N LEU A 309 -11.20 3.73 30.69
CA LEU A 309 -9.76 3.87 30.82
C LEU A 309 -9.33 4.21 32.25
N ILE A 310 -10.04 5.14 32.91
CA ILE A 310 -9.78 5.49 34.32
C ILE A 310 -9.99 4.28 35.22
N ALA A 311 -11.11 3.56 35.04
CA ALA A 311 -11.40 2.36 35.84
C ALA A 311 -10.37 1.25 35.62
N ALA A 312 -9.98 0.99 34.36
CA ALA A 312 -8.97 0.00 34.01
C ALA A 312 -7.59 0.38 34.56
N GLY A 313 -7.20 1.66 34.45
CA GLY A 313 -5.97 2.18 35.03
C GLY A 313 -5.94 2.06 36.55
N GLY A 314 -7.05 2.39 37.23
CA GLY A 314 -7.19 2.21 38.67
C GLY A 314 -7.06 0.75 39.11
N LEU A 315 -7.68 -0.19 38.36
CA LEU A 315 -7.56 -1.62 38.62
C LEU A 315 -6.12 -2.14 38.41
N MET A 316 -5.41 -1.65 37.39
CA MET A 316 -4.02 -2.02 37.15
C MET A 316 -3.09 -1.52 38.25
N VAL A 317 -3.35 -0.32 38.79
CA VAL A 317 -2.61 0.18 39.96
C VAL A 317 -2.94 -0.70 41.16
N TYR A 318 -4.22 -0.90 41.48
CA TYR A 318 -4.64 -1.71 42.62
C TYR A 318 -4.06 -3.14 42.62
N ASN A 319 -3.95 -3.79 41.45
CA ASN A 319 -3.43 -5.16 41.35
C ASN A 319 -1.89 -5.26 41.37
N ASN A 320 -1.16 -4.14 41.22
CA ASN A 320 0.31 -4.10 41.21
C ASN A 320 0.91 -3.44 42.47
N TRP A 321 0.06 -3.13 43.46
CA TRP A 321 0.43 -2.74 44.82
C TRP A 321 0.14 -3.89 45.77
#